data_AF-A0A4S4A2Y5-F1
#
_entry.id   AF-A0A4S4A2Y5-F1
#
_cell.length_a   1.000
_cell.length_b   1.000
_cell.length_c   1.000
_cell.angle_alpha   90.00
_cell.angle_beta   90.00
_cell.angle_gamma   90.00
#
_symmetry.space_group_name_H-M   'P 1'
#
loop_
_entity.id
_entity.type
_entity.pdbx_description
1 polymer ?
#
loop_
_entity_poly.entity_id
_entity_poly.type
_entity_poly.pdbx_seq_one_letter_code
_entity_poly.pdbx_strand_id
1 'polypeptide(L)'
;MSTKLVLPIFFALLFVSCEVDPFEETSGKTFDVGSLSKRKLSNTLKDGQHWVEAANGTIYWDENATSQATTKPGETYLGPNVLVGTHNRDSNLNEPINSAKFELYLEKNKEGSSAEIMGNTVPTDVKKYGTLAEGLYPATYRIYNKDGALLINGGRDLPTVNGNPNNPKNYYNDGSLKPNSEHVLDHILFHKGNYGRESLYKLPDEHGYRAPISTGCQTGGSGNGSLPVYRDFIKEAEGFEGNYYLRKP
;
A
#
# COMPACT_ATOMS: atom_id res chain seq x y z
N MET A 1 10.13 46.40 -40.03
CA MET A 1 10.26 44.98 -40.44
C MET A 1 10.83 44.18 -39.26
N SER A 2 10.02 43.25 -38.77
CA SER A 2 10.31 42.05 -37.97
C SER A 2 11.23 42.15 -36.73
N THR A 3 10.58 42.27 -35.58
CA THR A 3 11.07 41.84 -34.26
C THR A 3 11.16 40.30 -34.21
N LYS A 4 12.35 39.74 -33.97
CA LYS A 4 12.51 38.30 -33.73
C LYS A 4 12.18 37.98 -32.27
N LEU A 5 10.99 37.43 -32.08
CA LEU A 5 10.54 36.80 -30.85
C LEU A 5 11.27 35.45 -30.71
N VAL A 6 12.11 35.29 -29.68
CA VAL A 6 12.71 34.00 -29.34
C VAL A 6 11.74 33.29 -28.40
N LEU A 7 11.08 32.27 -28.93
CA LEU A 7 10.14 31.40 -28.22
C LEU A 7 10.91 30.54 -27.20
N PRO A 8 10.47 30.40 -25.94
CA PRO A 8 11.00 29.38 -25.05
C PRO A 8 10.49 28.02 -25.50
N ILE A 9 11.43 27.09 -25.71
CA ILE A 9 11.15 25.68 -25.99
C ILE A 9 10.52 25.08 -24.73
N PHE A 10 9.23 24.80 -24.80
CA PHE A 10 8.53 23.99 -23.81
C PHE A 10 9.13 22.57 -23.83
N PHE A 11 9.82 22.21 -22.75
CA PHE A 11 10.22 20.84 -22.47
C PHE A 11 8.95 20.00 -22.24
N ALA A 12 8.60 19.15 -23.19
CA ALA A 12 7.59 18.12 -22.99
C ALA A 12 8.16 17.06 -22.04
N LEU A 13 7.79 17.15 -20.76
CA LEU A 13 7.95 16.07 -19.79
C LEU A 13 7.08 14.89 -20.23
N LEU A 14 7.71 13.85 -20.78
CA LEU A 14 7.12 12.53 -20.91
C LEU A 14 6.97 11.93 -19.51
N PHE A 15 5.78 12.07 -18.92
CA PHE A 15 5.44 11.46 -17.65
C PHE A 15 5.21 9.96 -17.83
N VAL A 16 6.13 9.15 -17.32
CA VAL A 16 5.87 7.74 -17.02
C VAL A 16 5.16 7.71 -15.66
N SER A 17 3.86 7.99 -15.67
CA SER A 17 2.96 7.47 -14.65
C SER A 17 2.84 5.95 -14.89
N CYS A 18 2.66 5.14 -13.84
CA CYS A 18 2.12 3.79 -14.04
C CYS A 18 0.91 3.92 -14.97
N GLU A 19 0.91 3.21 -16.11
CA GLU A 19 -0.16 3.26 -17.10
C GLU A 19 -1.50 3.13 -16.39
N VAL A 20 -2.23 4.24 -16.36
CA VAL A 20 -3.61 4.30 -15.91
C VAL A 20 -4.42 4.03 -17.16
N ASP A 21 -4.99 2.85 -17.27
CA ASP A 21 -6.07 2.63 -18.23
C ASP A 21 -7.17 3.66 -17.93
N PRO A 22 -7.68 4.38 -18.94
CA PRO A 22 -8.74 5.36 -18.74
C PRO A 22 -9.99 4.65 -18.22
N PHE A 23 -10.37 4.96 -16.99
CA PHE A 23 -11.60 4.49 -16.37
C PHE A 23 -12.80 5.04 -17.16
N GLU A 24 -13.61 4.15 -17.73
CA GLU A 24 -14.91 4.49 -18.31
C GLU A 24 -15.79 5.14 -17.24
N GLU A 25 -16.12 6.39 -17.49
CA GLU A 25 -17.11 7.17 -16.75
C GLU A 25 -18.49 6.55 -16.95
N THR A 26 -18.96 5.74 -16.00
CA THR A 26 -20.38 5.38 -15.94
C THR A 26 -21.15 6.53 -15.33
N SER A 27 -21.69 7.34 -16.23
CA SER A 27 -22.61 8.43 -15.98
C SER A 27 -23.80 8.02 -15.10
N GLY A 28 -24.07 8.83 -14.08
CA GLY A 28 -25.42 9.25 -13.71
C GLY A 28 -26.36 8.20 -13.11
N LYS A 29 -26.26 7.96 -11.80
CA LYS A 29 -27.44 7.73 -10.95
C LYS A 29 -27.27 8.47 -9.62
N THR A 30 -28.07 9.52 -9.46
CA THR A 30 -28.37 10.16 -8.18
C THR A 30 -28.90 9.13 -7.19
N PHE A 31 -28.21 8.92 -6.07
CA PHE A 31 -28.74 8.17 -4.93
C PHE A 31 -29.53 9.14 -4.04
N ASP A 32 -30.83 8.87 -3.95
CA ASP A 32 -31.78 9.58 -3.11
C ASP A 32 -31.45 9.34 -1.63
N VAL A 33 -31.20 10.41 -0.88
CA VAL A 33 -30.95 10.36 0.56
C VAL A 33 -32.30 10.28 1.26
N GLY A 34 -32.83 9.05 1.37
CA GLY A 34 -34.16 8.82 1.90
C GLY A 34 -34.25 7.60 2.83
N SER A 35 -34.51 7.90 4.11
CA SER A 35 -35.15 7.05 5.11
C SER A 35 -34.29 6.03 5.87
N LEU A 36 -33.87 6.47 7.07
CA LEU A 36 -33.69 5.65 8.25
C LEU A 36 -34.95 4.81 8.52
N SER A 37 -34.97 3.55 8.07
CA SER A 37 -35.87 2.55 8.63
C SER A 37 -35.06 1.52 9.41
N LYS A 38 -35.35 1.46 10.70
CA LYS A 38 -34.78 0.55 11.69
C LYS A 38 -34.91 -0.89 11.19
N ARG A 39 -33.84 -1.46 10.61
CA ARG A 39 -33.70 -2.91 10.53
C ARG A 39 -33.51 -3.41 11.95
N LYS A 40 -34.55 -4.07 12.45
CA LYS A 40 -34.55 -4.85 13.68
C LYS A 40 -33.42 -5.87 13.58
N LEU A 41 -32.31 -5.62 14.28
CA LEU A 41 -31.22 -6.59 14.43
C LEU A 41 -31.83 -7.86 15.02
N SER A 42 -31.83 -8.94 14.23
CA SER A 42 -32.14 -10.27 14.72
C SER A 42 -30.97 -10.74 15.58
N ASN A 43 -31.27 -11.15 16.81
CA ASN A 43 -30.30 -11.62 17.79
C ASN A 43 -29.41 -12.77 17.27
N THR A 44 -28.12 -12.67 17.60
CA THR A 44 -27.15 -13.76 17.81
C THR A 44 -26.32 -14.27 16.62
N LEU A 45 -25.48 -13.39 16.06
CA LEU A 45 -24.07 -13.73 15.91
C LEU A 45 -23.33 -12.89 16.96
N LYS A 46 -22.49 -13.49 17.80
CA LYS A 46 -21.42 -12.69 18.42
C LYS A 46 -20.40 -12.44 17.31
N ASP A 47 -20.68 -11.47 16.45
CA ASP A 47 -19.67 -10.90 15.56
C ASP A 47 -18.73 -10.10 16.46
N GLY A 48 -17.60 -10.71 16.79
CA GLY A 48 -16.67 -10.13 17.73
C GLY A 48 -15.59 -11.07 18.19
N GLN A 49 -14.66 -11.33 17.29
CA GLN A 49 -13.35 -11.89 17.60
C GLN A 49 -12.42 -11.43 16.47
N HIS A 50 -11.37 -10.68 16.78
CA HIS A 50 -10.53 -10.06 15.76
C HIS A 50 -9.06 -10.10 16.17
N TRP A 51 -8.17 -9.88 15.21
CA TRP A 51 -6.74 -9.73 15.48
C TRP A 51 -6.47 -8.44 16.25
N VAL A 52 -5.56 -8.56 17.21
CA VAL A 52 -5.09 -7.48 18.06
C VAL A 52 -3.57 -7.59 18.20
N GLU A 53 -2.89 -6.45 18.22
CA GLU A 53 -1.49 -6.37 18.63
C GLU A 53 -1.42 -5.95 20.10
N ALA A 54 -0.78 -6.79 20.92
CA ALA A 54 -0.47 -6.47 22.30
C ALA A 54 0.59 -5.38 22.41
N ALA A 55 0.69 -4.71 23.57
CA ALA A 55 1.68 -3.65 23.81
C ALA A 55 3.16 -4.10 23.64
N ASN A 56 3.42 -5.41 23.66
CA ASN A 56 4.75 -5.99 23.41
C ASN A 56 4.99 -6.35 21.92
N GLY A 57 4.08 -5.99 21.01
CA GLY A 57 4.14 -6.29 19.57
C GLY A 57 3.61 -7.67 19.17
N THR A 58 3.19 -8.52 20.12
CA THR A 58 2.64 -9.85 19.81
C THR A 58 1.26 -9.71 19.18
N ILE A 59 1.04 -10.41 18.06
CA ILE A 59 -0.27 -10.47 17.41
C ILE A 59 -0.99 -11.74 17.83
N TYR A 60 -2.22 -11.59 18.30
CA TYR A 60 -3.03 -12.71 18.75
C TYR A 60 -4.51 -12.47 18.43
N TRP A 61 -5.29 -13.55 18.40
CA TRP A 61 -6.73 -13.50 18.20
C TRP A 61 -7.43 -13.24 19.55
N ASP A 62 -8.14 -12.12 19.67
CA ASP A 62 -8.89 -11.81 20.90
C ASP A 62 -10.38 -12.10 20.71
N GLU A 63 -10.90 -13.02 21.52
CA GLU A 63 -12.31 -13.44 21.49
C GLU A 63 -13.31 -12.37 21.92
N ASN A 64 -12.85 -11.23 22.43
CA ASN A 64 -13.70 -10.12 22.85
C ASN A 64 -13.52 -8.86 21.98
N ALA A 65 -12.50 -8.84 21.11
CA ALA A 65 -12.24 -7.68 20.28
C ALA A 65 -13.19 -7.60 19.08
N THR A 66 -13.85 -6.45 18.97
CA THR A 66 -14.74 -6.05 17.86
C THR A 66 -14.34 -4.70 17.29
N SER A 67 -13.59 -3.91 18.07
CA SER A 67 -13.16 -2.55 17.77
C SER A 67 -12.05 -2.16 18.74
N GLN A 68 -11.39 -1.03 18.51
CA GLN A 68 -10.42 -0.47 19.47
C GLN A 68 -11.01 -0.30 20.88
N ALA A 69 -12.31 0.01 21.03
CA ALA A 69 -12.94 0.23 22.32
C ALA A 69 -13.14 -1.06 23.15
N THR A 70 -13.05 -2.23 22.52
CA THR A 70 -13.19 -3.54 23.17
C THR A 70 -11.87 -4.29 23.34
N THR A 71 -10.77 -3.74 22.81
CA THR A 71 -9.41 -4.21 23.12
C THR A 71 -8.98 -3.84 24.54
N LYS A 72 -7.98 -4.51 25.08
CA LYS A 72 -7.42 -4.17 26.38
C LYS A 72 -6.60 -2.88 26.28
N PRO A 73 -6.42 -2.14 27.39
CA PRO A 73 -5.62 -0.92 27.39
C PRO A 73 -4.21 -1.14 26.84
N GLY A 74 -3.81 -0.30 25.88
CA GLY A 74 -2.48 -0.35 25.25
C GLY A 74 -2.36 -1.32 24.08
N GLU A 75 -3.43 -2.03 23.71
CA GLU A 75 -3.46 -2.89 22.54
C GLU A 75 -3.93 -2.12 21.28
N THR A 76 -3.51 -2.56 20.09
CA THR A 76 -3.96 -2.03 18.80
C THR A 76 -4.94 -3.00 18.15
N TYR A 77 -6.15 -2.53 17.85
CA TYR A 77 -7.13 -3.32 17.10
C TYR A 77 -6.75 -3.42 15.61
N LEU A 78 -6.65 -4.65 15.07
CA LEU A 78 -6.25 -4.89 13.68
C LEU A 78 -7.39 -5.37 12.77
N GLY A 79 -8.47 -5.90 13.35
CA GLY A 79 -9.64 -6.39 12.60
C GLY A 79 -9.60 -7.87 12.23
N PRO A 80 -10.59 -8.36 11.45
CA PRO A 80 -10.76 -9.80 11.17
C PRO A 80 -9.66 -10.37 10.28
N ASN A 81 -9.16 -9.57 9.33
CA ASN A 81 -8.06 -9.94 8.42
C ASN A 81 -7.05 -8.79 8.38
N VAL A 82 -5.76 -9.09 8.49
CA VAL A 82 -4.70 -8.09 8.44
C VAL A 82 -3.44 -8.64 7.77
N LEU A 83 -2.86 -7.87 6.85
CA LEU A 83 -1.48 -8.05 6.40
C LEU A 83 -0.59 -7.11 7.21
N VAL A 84 0.33 -7.69 7.99
CA VAL A 84 1.24 -6.94 8.84
C VAL A 84 2.59 -6.85 8.14
N GLY A 85 3.01 -5.64 7.79
CA GLY A 85 4.35 -5.35 7.29
C GLY A 85 5.23 -4.80 8.40
N THR A 86 6.28 -5.52 8.76
CA THR A 86 7.32 -5.05 9.68
C THR A 86 8.54 -4.65 8.84
N HIS A 87 8.76 -3.35 8.69
CA HIS A 87 9.84 -2.84 7.85
C HIS A 87 11.20 -2.94 8.55
N ASN A 88 12.29 -2.93 7.78
CA ASN A 88 13.66 -2.89 8.30
C ASN A 88 14.45 -1.68 7.76
N ARG A 89 13.75 -0.56 7.61
CA ARG A 89 14.35 0.71 7.16
C ARG A 89 15.05 1.46 8.30
N ASP A 90 16.18 2.08 8.01
CA ASP A 90 16.90 2.97 8.93
C ASP A 90 16.24 4.38 8.99
N SER A 91 16.79 5.27 9.81
CA SER A 91 16.32 6.67 9.93
C SER A 91 16.46 7.49 8.64
N ASN A 92 17.24 7.00 7.68
CA ASN A 92 17.43 7.62 6.36
C ASN A 92 16.55 6.97 5.29
N LEU A 93 15.65 6.04 5.68
CA LEU A 93 14.77 5.26 4.82
C LEU A 93 15.52 4.30 3.87
N ASN A 94 16.72 3.86 4.25
CA ASN A 94 17.39 2.76 3.59
C ASN A 94 16.92 1.44 4.18
N GLU A 95 16.54 0.48 3.35
CA GLU A 95 16.17 -0.88 3.76
C GLU A 95 16.94 -1.88 2.90
N PRO A 96 17.63 -2.87 3.50
CA PRO A 96 18.22 -3.97 2.73
C PRO A 96 17.15 -4.70 1.92
N ILE A 97 17.47 -5.07 0.68
CA ILE A 97 16.54 -5.79 -0.19
C ILE A 97 16.08 -7.09 0.50
N ASN A 98 14.78 -7.36 0.44
CA ASN A 98 14.14 -8.54 1.03
C ASN A 98 14.27 -8.64 2.56
N SER A 99 14.40 -7.53 3.28
CA SER A 99 14.56 -7.55 4.74
C SER A 99 13.31 -7.19 5.54
N ALA A 100 12.26 -6.66 4.90
CA ALA A 100 10.97 -6.48 5.56
C ALA A 100 10.23 -7.81 5.69
N LYS A 101 9.59 -8.06 6.83
CA LYS A 101 8.75 -9.24 7.06
C LYS A 101 7.28 -8.89 6.83
N PHE A 102 6.56 -9.72 6.09
CA PHE A 102 5.12 -9.61 5.90
C PHE A 102 4.42 -10.86 6.41
N GLU A 103 3.45 -10.67 7.29
CA GLU A 103 2.70 -11.75 7.95
C GLU A 103 1.21 -11.55 7.69
N LEU A 104 0.56 -12.54 7.09
CA LEU A 104 -0.86 -12.50 6.78
C LEU A 104 -1.65 -13.20 7.88
N TYR A 105 -2.51 -12.48 8.58
CA TYR A 105 -3.39 -13.00 9.61
C TYR A 105 -4.83 -12.97 9.10
N LEU A 106 -5.49 -14.11 9.10
CA LEU A 106 -6.84 -14.28 8.55
C LEU A 106 -7.76 -14.87 9.60
N GLU A 107 -9.01 -14.43 9.62
CA GLU A 107 -10.05 -14.96 10.51
C GLU A 107 -10.18 -16.50 10.42
N LYS A 108 -9.90 -17.06 9.24
CA LYS A 108 -9.93 -18.51 9.00
C LYS A 108 -8.85 -19.30 9.77
N ASN A 109 -7.81 -18.64 10.30
CA ASN A 109 -6.70 -19.27 11.02
C ASN A 109 -6.32 -18.49 12.29
N LYS A 110 -6.90 -18.84 13.43
CA LYS A 110 -6.81 -18.06 14.68
C LYS A 110 -5.55 -18.32 15.53
N GLU A 111 -4.71 -19.27 15.11
CA GLU A 111 -3.52 -19.72 15.85
C GLU A 111 -2.26 -18.89 15.52
N GLY A 112 -2.30 -18.06 14.47
CA GLY A 112 -1.17 -17.23 14.05
C GLY A 112 -1.30 -16.80 12.58
N SER A 113 -0.16 -16.43 11.98
CA SER A 113 -0.13 -16.04 10.57
C SER A 113 -0.50 -17.23 9.66
N SER A 114 -1.42 -17.03 8.73
CA SER A 114 -1.74 -17.96 7.64
C SER A 114 -0.60 -18.10 6.63
N ALA A 115 0.17 -17.04 6.42
CA ALA A 115 1.31 -17.04 5.51
C ALA A 115 2.33 -15.97 5.91
N GLU A 116 3.59 -16.18 5.53
CA GLU A 116 4.66 -15.22 5.73
C GLU A 116 5.51 -15.07 4.47
N ILE A 117 6.04 -13.87 4.22
CA ILE A 117 6.98 -13.61 3.13
C ILE A 117 7.93 -12.46 3.47
N MET A 118 9.16 -12.54 2.96
CA MET A 118 10.11 -11.43 3.02
C MET A 118 9.97 -10.52 1.80
N GLY A 119 10.19 -9.23 1.97
CA GLY A 119 9.94 -8.25 0.92
C GLY A 119 10.57 -6.89 1.16
N ASN A 120 9.97 -5.87 0.57
CA ASN A 120 10.50 -4.50 0.53
C ASN A 120 9.37 -3.51 0.82
N THR A 121 9.68 -2.49 1.62
CA THR A 121 8.73 -1.43 2.02
C THR A 121 9.13 -0.05 1.52
N VAL A 122 10.36 0.09 1.05
CA VAL A 122 10.88 1.34 0.49
C VAL A 122 10.76 1.35 -1.05
N PRO A 123 10.46 2.51 -1.65
CA PRO A 123 10.54 2.67 -3.10
C PRO A 123 11.98 2.59 -3.61
N THR A 124 12.13 2.55 -4.92
CA THR A 124 13.43 2.71 -5.60
C THR A 124 14.17 4.00 -5.23
N ASP A 125 13.44 5.10 -5.09
CA ASP A 125 13.97 6.41 -4.74
C ASP A 125 13.01 7.08 -3.76
N VAL A 126 13.42 7.14 -2.50
CA VAL A 126 12.63 7.69 -1.38
C VAL A 126 12.39 9.19 -1.52
N LYS A 127 13.27 9.93 -2.21
CA LYS A 127 13.14 11.38 -2.41
C LYS A 127 12.20 11.70 -3.56
N LYS A 128 12.12 10.81 -4.55
CA LYS A 128 11.24 10.99 -5.71
C LYS A 128 9.83 10.48 -5.45
N TYR A 129 9.71 9.23 -4.99
CA TYR A 129 8.43 8.52 -4.96
C TYR A 129 7.74 8.54 -3.60
N GLY A 130 8.45 8.93 -2.55
CA GLY A 130 7.95 8.90 -1.18
C GLY A 130 7.83 7.50 -0.60
N THR A 131 7.93 7.43 0.72
CA THR A 131 7.82 6.17 1.48
C THR A 131 6.56 6.21 2.32
N LEU A 132 5.78 5.12 2.30
CA LEU A 132 4.56 4.99 3.09
C LEU A 132 4.88 5.13 4.59
N ALA A 133 4.13 5.99 5.28
CA ALA A 133 4.24 6.11 6.72
C ALA A 133 3.65 4.87 7.44
N GLU A 134 4.17 4.57 8.62
CA GLU A 134 3.58 3.55 9.50
C GLU A 134 2.13 3.88 9.81
N GLY A 135 1.31 2.85 10.00
CA GLY A 135 -0.11 3.00 10.27
C GLY A 135 -0.93 1.78 9.87
N LEU A 136 -2.20 1.83 10.25
CA LEU A 136 -3.22 0.84 9.90
C LEU A 136 -4.12 1.42 8.81
N TYR A 137 -4.17 0.75 7.67
CA TYR A 137 -4.90 1.21 6.49
C TYR A 137 -5.84 0.12 6.00
N PRO A 138 -7.07 0.43 5.53
CA PRO A 138 -7.90 -0.58 4.90
C PRO A 138 -7.22 -1.11 3.63
N ALA A 139 -7.37 -2.40 3.35
CA ALA A 139 -6.78 -3.01 2.17
C ALA A 139 -7.69 -4.09 1.59
N THR A 140 -7.68 -4.21 0.26
CA THR A 140 -8.51 -5.19 -0.47
C THR A 140 -7.71 -5.93 -1.52
N TYR A 141 -8.06 -7.20 -1.73
CA TYR A 141 -7.49 -8.01 -2.78
C TYR A 141 -7.90 -7.50 -4.17
N ARG A 142 -6.96 -7.56 -5.12
CA ARG A 142 -7.22 -7.36 -6.55
C ARG A 142 -6.21 -8.11 -7.39
N ILE A 143 -6.49 -8.21 -8.68
CA ILE A 143 -5.50 -8.62 -9.67
C ILE A 143 -4.74 -7.39 -10.16
N TYR A 144 -3.41 -7.48 -10.18
CA TYR A 144 -2.48 -6.49 -10.69
C TYR A 144 -1.36 -7.17 -11.47
N ASN A 145 -1.13 -6.77 -12.73
CA ASN A 145 -0.10 -7.36 -13.59
C ASN A 145 -0.12 -8.90 -13.64
N LYS A 146 -1.33 -9.47 -13.77
CA LYS A 146 -1.64 -10.90 -13.87
C LYS A 146 -1.36 -11.73 -12.61
N ASP A 147 -1.10 -11.11 -11.47
CA ASP A 147 -0.96 -11.78 -10.18
C ASP A 147 -1.87 -11.09 -9.14
N GLY A 148 -2.13 -11.76 -8.02
CA GLY A 148 -2.80 -11.13 -6.88
C GLY A 148 -1.98 -9.97 -6.32
N ALA A 149 -2.65 -9.02 -5.69
CA ALA A 149 -2.06 -7.90 -4.96
C ALA A 149 -3.08 -7.36 -3.94
N LEU A 150 -2.61 -6.61 -2.94
CA LEU A 150 -3.49 -5.87 -2.04
C LEU A 150 -3.43 -4.37 -2.36
N LEU A 151 -4.55 -3.75 -2.67
CA LEU A 151 -4.68 -2.30 -2.82
C LEU A 151 -4.83 -1.65 -1.45
N ILE A 152 -3.91 -0.76 -1.11
CA ILE A 152 -3.88 -0.12 0.21
C ILE A 152 -4.67 1.19 0.14
N ASN A 153 -5.53 1.40 1.14
CA ASN A 153 -6.40 2.56 1.33
C ASN A 153 -7.26 2.93 0.10
N GLY A 154 -7.76 1.92 -0.62
CA GLY A 154 -8.51 2.14 -1.87
C GLY A 154 -7.68 2.83 -2.97
N GLY A 155 -6.35 2.85 -2.82
CA GLY A 155 -5.40 3.47 -3.73
C GLY A 155 -5.32 4.99 -3.61
N ARG A 156 -5.69 5.59 -2.46
CA ARG A 156 -5.73 7.06 -2.33
C ARG A 156 -5.13 7.57 -1.03
N ASP A 157 -4.58 8.78 -1.11
CA ASP A 157 -4.35 9.71 0.00
C ASP A 157 -3.61 9.10 1.22
N LEU A 158 -2.64 8.22 0.96
CA LEU A 158 -1.82 7.59 1.99
C LEU A 158 -0.74 8.56 2.49
N PRO A 159 -0.47 8.59 3.80
CA PRO A 159 0.55 9.47 4.37
C PRO A 159 1.97 9.04 3.98
N THR A 160 2.88 10.00 3.96
CA THR A 160 4.29 9.79 3.62
C THR A 160 5.20 10.09 4.79
N VAL A 161 6.36 9.42 4.86
CA VAL A 161 7.36 9.74 5.90
C VAL A 161 8.05 11.08 5.61
N ASN A 162 8.51 11.29 4.38
CA ASN A 162 9.35 12.43 3.98
C ASN A 162 8.92 13.07 2.64
N GLY A 163 7.62 13.07 2.34
CA GLY A 163 7.08 13.68 1.13
C GLY A 163 7.10 12.78 -0.11
N ASN A 164 6.41 13.22 -1.17
CA ASN A 164 6.36 12.56 -2.48
C ASN A 164 6.19 13.61 -3.62
N PRO A 165 7.28 14.19 -4.13
CA PRO A 165 7.18 15.21 -5.19
C PRO A 165 6.75 14.63 -6.55
N ASN A 166 6.66 13.30 -6.71
CA ASN A 166 6.22 12.67 -7.95
C ASN A 166 4.68 12.57 -8.08
N ASN A 167 3.92 12.88 -7.03
CA ASN A 167 2.45 12.89 -7.11
C ASN A 167 1.93 14.29 -7.46
N PRO A 168 1.19 14.47 -8.57
CA PRO A 168 0.59 15.75 -8.95
C PRO A 168 -0.33 16.36 -7.88
N LYS A 169 -1.00 15.55 -7.05
CA LYS A 169 -1.82 16.05 -5.93
C LYS A 169 -1.03 16.82 -4.89
N ASN A 170 0.30 16.67 -4.87
CA ASN A 170 1.19 17.30 -3.91
C ASN A 170 1.64 18.70 -4.36
N TYR A 171 1.04 19.26 -5.39
CA TYR A 171 1.29 20.62 -5.86
C TYR A 171 0.05 21.49 -5.66
N TYR A 172 0.26 22.79 -5.43
CA TYR A 172 -0.79 23.79 -5.52
C TYR A 172 -1.10 24.10 -6.99
N ASN A 173 -2.20 24.81 -7.23
CA ASN A 173 -2.62 25.18 -8.60
C ASN A 173 -1.62 26.08 -9.34
N ASP A 174 -0.72 26.76 -8.61
CA ASP A 174 0.35 27.58 -9.17
C ASP A 174 1.61 26.77 -9.55
N GLY A 175 1.58 25.45 -9.33
CA GLY A 175 2.68 24.53 -9.62
C GLY A 175 3.76 24.49 -8.53
N SER A 176 3.60 25.20 -7.41
CA SER A 176 4.50 25.07 -6.27
C SER A 176 4.22 23.79 -5.47
N LEU A 177 5.28 23.16 -4.98
CA LEU A 177 5.19 21.93 -4.19
C LEU A 177 4.66 22.26 -2.78
N LYS A 178 3.73 21.47 -2.29
CA LYS A 178 3.20 21.56 -0.92
C LYS A 178 4.29 21.25 0.12
N PRO A 179 4.11 21.60 1.40
CA PRO A 179 4.99 21.11 2.44
C PRO A 179 4.84 19.58 2.58
N ASN A 180 5.94 18.90 2.97
CA ASN A 180 5.96 17.43 3.10
C ASN A 180 4.84 16.86 3.99
N SER A 181 4.38 17.60 5.00
CA SER A 181 3.28 17.21 5.88
C SER A 181 1.92 17.10 5.18
N GLU A 182 1.77 17.71 4.02
CA GLU A 182 0.56 17.67 3.19
C GLU A 182 0.69 16.68 2.02
N HIS A 183 1.85 16.04 1.87
CA HIS A 183 2.08 15.10 0.77
C HIS A 183 1.37 13.77 1.01
N VAL A 184 0.85 13.22 -0.09
CA VAL A 184 0.22 11.90 -0.11
C VAL A 184 0.82 10.96 -1.16
N LEU A 185 0.59 9.67 -0.95
CA LEU A 185 0.81 8.57 -1.87
C LEU A 185 -0.53 8.06 -2.40
N ASP A 186 -0.58 7.76 -3.69
CA ASP A 186 -1.75 7.14 -4.34
C ASP A 186 -1.33 5.84 -5.01
N HIS A 187 -2.31 4.98 -5.28
CA HIS A 187 -2.15 3.73 -6.02
C HIS A 187 -1.08 2.79 -5.44
N ILE A 188 -0.91 2.79 -4.12
CA ILE A 188 0.03 1.91 -3.44
C ILE A 188 -0.59 0.53 -3.28
N LEU A 189 0.17 -0.49 -3.68
CA LEU A 189 -0.19 -1.90 -3.46
C LEU A 189 0.88 -2.63 -2.67
N PHE A 190 0.51 -3.76 -2.08
CA PHE A 190 1.42 -4.87 -1.81
C PHE A 190 1.37 -5.85 -3.00
N HIS A 191 2.44 -5.94 -3.79
CA HIS A 191 2.49 -6.78 -5.00
C HIS A 191 3.78 -7.60 -5.14
N LYS A 192 3.90 -8.43 -6.18
CA LYS A 192 5.14 -9.19 -6.44
C LYS A 192 6.36 -8.26 -6.56
N GLY A 193 7.49 -8.66 -5.99
CA GLY A 193 8.76 -7.96 -6.16
C GLY A 193 9.39 -8.19 -7.55
N ASN A 194 10.62 -7.73 -7.71
CA ASN A 194 11.38 -7.93 -8.93
C ASN A 194 11.91 -9.36 -9.03
N TYR A 195 11.09 -10.30 -9.49
CA TYR A 195 11.45 -11.73 -9.51
C TYR A 195 12.58 -12.10 -10.48
N GLY A 196 13.02 -11.18 -11.34
CA GLY A 196 14.15 -11.41 -12.23
C GLY A 196 15.52 -11.13 -11.60
N ARG A 197 15.56 -10.46 -10.43
CA ARG A 197 16.81 -10.00 -9.79
C ARG A 197 16.59 -9.42 -8.40
N GLU A 198 17.61 -9.48 -7.58
CA GLU A 198 17.61 -8.85 -6.25
C GLU A 198 17.87 -7.34 -6.36
N SER A 199 16.88 -6.59 -6.87
CA SER A 199 16.97 -5.13 -7.03
C SER A 199 15.57 -4.52 -7.20
N LEU A 200 15.39 -3.29 -6.70
CA LEU A 200 14.18 -2.51 -6.98
C LEU A 200 14.19 -1.88 -8.40
N TYR A 201 15.28 -2.01 -9.17
CA TYR A 201 15.40 -1.46 -10.52
C TYR A 201 15.43 -2.55 -11.60
N LYS A 202 14.99 -2.21 -12.82
CA LYS A 202 15.31 -3.00 -14.03
C LYS A 202 16.79 -2.85 -14.42
N LEU A 203 17.24 -3.64 -15.40
CA LEU A 203 18.50 -3.34 -16.08
C LEU A 203 18.46 -1.93 -16.67
N PRO A 204 19.62 -1.25 -16.73
CA PRO A 204 19.73 -0.09 -17.58
C PRO A 204 19.38 -0.47 -19.03
N ASP A 205 18.66 0.40 -19.72
CA ASP A 205 18.53 0.32 -21.17
C ASP A 205 19.84 0.75 -21.86
N GLU A 206 19.82 0.80 -23.20
CA GLU A 206 20.98 1.19 -24.02
C GLU A 206 21.48 2.62 -23.74
N HIS A 207 20.67 3.46 -23.09
CA HIS A 207 21.01 4.83 -22.69
C HIS A 207 21.41 4.93 -21.21
N GLY A 208 21.48 3.80 -20.50
CA GLY A 208 21.83 3.75 -19.08
C GLY A 208 20.68 4.00 -18.12
N TYR A 209 19.45 4.22 -18.62
CA TYR A 209 18.29 4.50 -17.78
C TYR A 209 17.75 3.23 -17.13
N ARG A 210 17.59 3.28 -15.81
CA ARG A 210 17.06 2.16 -15.01
C ARG A 210 15.61 2.43 -14.64
N ALA A 211 14.69 1.73 -15.30
CA ALA A 211 13.28 1.84 -14.95
C ALA A 211 13.02 1.31 -13.52
N PRO A 212 12.24 2.02 -12.70
CA PRO A 212 11.90 1.57 -11.35
C PRO A 212 10.91 0.39 -11.39
N ILE A 213 11.00 -0.53 -10.42
CA ILE A 213 10.00 -1.58 -10.19
C ILE A 213 8.98 -1.16 -9.14
N SER A 214 9.42 -0.47 -8.09
CA SER A 214 8.53 0.12 -7.08
C SER A 214 8.70 1.63 -7.02
N THR A 215 7.61 2.35 -7.24
CA THR A 215 7.47 3.81 -7.15
C THR A 215 6.59 4.19 -5.95
N GLY A 216 6.72 3.45 -4.84
CA GLY A 216 5.99 3.66 -3.58
C GLY A 216 5.30 2.41 -3.06
N CYS A 217 5.07 1.42 -3.93
CA CYS A 217 4.48 0.13 -3.57
C CYS A 217 5.34 -0.67 -2.58
N GLN A 218 4.64 -1.46 -1.78
CA GLN A 218 5.22 -2.50 -0.95
C GLN A 218 5.32 -3.76 -1.81
N THR A 219 6.38 -4.56 -1.64
CA THR A 219 6.54 -5.75 -2.49
C THR A 219 6.93 -6.97 -1.69
N GLY A 220 6.56 -8.15 -2.20
CA GLY A 220 7.24 -9.40 -1.84
C GLY A 220 8.70 -9.41 -2.31
N GLY A 221 9.33 -10.58 -2.19
CA GLY A 221 10.75 -10.76 -2.49
C GLY A 221 11.14 -10.40 -3.93
N SER A 222 12.35 -9.87 -4.08
CA SER A 222 13.05 -9.63 -5.34
C SER A 222 14.19 -10.64 -5.49
N GLY A 223 14.40 -11.17 -6.69
CA GLY A 223 15.42 -12.19 -6.93
C GLY A 223 14.88 -13.47 -7.56
N ASN A 224 15.81 -14.30 -8.02
CA ASN A 224 15.46 -15.58 -8.63
C ASN A 224 14.70 -16.45 -7.63
N GLY A 225 13.61 -17.08 -8.08
CA GLY A 225 12.74 -17.90 -7.23
C GLY A 225 11.74 -17.13 -6.37
N SER A 226 11.72 -15.80 -6.38
CA SER A 226 10.77 -15.04 -5.54
C SER A 226 9.33 -15.07 -6.06
N LEU A 227 9.10 -15.27 -7.37
CA LEU A 227 7.75 -15.27 -7.95
C LEU A 227 6.89 -16.45 -7.48
N PRO A 228 7.35 -17.72 -7.49
CA PRO A 228 6.60 -18.82 -6.89
C PRO A 228 6.27 -18.58 -5.42
N VAL A 229 7.25 -18.14 -4.62
CA VAL A 229 7.04 -17.83 -3.19
C VAL A 229 5.96 -16.75 -3.00
N TYR A 230 6.00 -15.70 -3.82
CA TYR A 230 4.95 -14.67 -3.80
C TYR A 230 3.57 -15.22 -4.17
N ARG A 231 3.50 -16.09 -5.19
CA ARG A 231 2.24 -16.67 -5.63
C ARG A 231 1.61 -17.58 -4.59
N ASP A 232 2.44 -18.38 -3.92
CA ASP A 232 1.99 -19.24 -2.82
C ASP A 232 1.47 -18.38 -1.64
N PHE A 233 2.18 -17.30 -1.30
CA PHE A 233 1.74 -16.33 -0.29
C PHE A 233 0.41 -15.66 -0.66
N ILE A 234 0.33 -15.05 -1.86
CA ILE A 234 -0.80 -14.19 -2.22
C ILE A 234 -2.09 -14.97 -2.49
N LYS A 235 -1.96 -16.26 -2.81
CA LYS A 235 -3.09 -17.18 -2.93
C LYS A 235 -3.89 -17.29 -1.62
N GLU A 236 -3.22 -17.23 -0.46
CA GLU A 236 -3.91 -17.25 0.84
C GLU A 236 -4.77 -16.00 1.06
N ALA A 237 -4.47 -14.91 0.37
CA ALA A 237 -5.17 -13.63 0.43
C ALA A 237 -6.24 -13.45 -0.66
N GLU A 238 -6.60 -14.49 -1.42
CA GLU A 238 -7.69 -14.40 -2.39
C GLU A 238 -9.01 -14.01 -1.71
N GLY A 239 -9.63 -12.93 -2.19
CA GLY A 239 -10.83 -12.36 -1.57
C GLY A 239 -10.58 -11.60 -0.26
N PHE A 240 -9.32 -11.25 0.05
CA PHE A 240 -8.98 -10.48 1.24
C PHE A 240 -9.71 -9.14 1.29
N GLU A 241 -10.44 -8.93 2.39
CA GLU A 241 -10.98 -7.65 2.83
C GLU A 241 -10.58 -7.46 4.29
N GLY A 242 -9.80 -6.42 4.57
CA GLY A 242 -9.20 -6.24 5.89
C GLY A 242 -8.31 -5.01 5.95
N ASN A 243 -7.24 -5.10 6.73
CA ASN A 243 -6.29 -4.00 6.90
C ASN A 243 -4.87 -4.38 6.44
N TYR A 244 -4.10 -3.39 6.04
CA TYR A 244 -2.65 -3.43 5.94
C TYR A 244 -2.08 -2.62 7.11
N TYR A 245 -1.30 -3.28 7.96
CA TYR A 245 -0.66 -2.66 9.12
C TYR A 245 0.85 -2.57 8.90
N LEU A 246 1.36 -1.35 8.66
CA LEU A 246 2.80 -1.10 8.54
C LEU A 246 3.35 -0.59 9.87
N ARG A 247 4.35 -1.28 10.41
CA ARG A 247 4.99 -0.96 11.69
C ARG A 247 6.51 -1.08 11.62
N LYS A 248 7.17 -0.47 12.60
CA LYS A 248 8.58 -0.71 12.92
C LYS A 248 8.80 -2.10 13.57
N PRO A 249 10.04 -2.61 13.59
CA PRO A 249 10.41 -3.83 14.31
C PRO A 249 10.15 -3.78 15.82
#